data_AF-A0A1Q3VLK9-F1
#
_entry.id   AF-A0A1Q3VLK9-F1
#
_cell.length_a   1.000
_cell.length_b   1.000
_cell.length_c   1.000
_cell.angle_alpha   90.00
_cell.angle_beta   90.00
_cell.angle_gamma   90.00
#
_symmetry.space_group_name_H-M   'P 1'
#
loop_
_entity.id
_entity.type
_entity.pdbx_description
1 polymer ?
#
loop_
_entity_poly.entity_id
_entity_poly.type
_entity_poly.pdbx_seq_one_letter_code
_entity_poly.pdbx_strand_id
1 'polypeptide(L)'
;MSARIFRPLAVAIVAASALAGCASTTPNYDARFGEAVLQARALQTINPDASKNTDPVAGLDGRAARNAMTNYQKSFVAPPPTFSVINIGGSIAGSGAGAGN
;
A
#
# COMPACT_ATOMS: atom_id res chain seq x y z
N MET A 1 54.31 -45.61 -6.74
CA MET A 1 53.15 -45.78 -5.81
C MET A 1 52.36 -44.49 -5.56
N SER A 2 52.95 -43.29 -5.78
CA SER A 2 52.33 -41.99 -5.48
C SER A 2 51.12 -41.63 -6.36
N ALA A 3 51.13 -41.94 -7.67
CA ALA A 3 50.08 -41.53 -8.60
C ALA A 3 48.69 -42.16 -8.38
N ARG A 4 48.60 -43.30 -7.67
CA ARG A 4 47.31 -43.98 -7.41
C ARG A 4 46.51 -43.34 -6.27
N ILE A 5 47.18 -42.62 -5.37
CA ILE A 5 46.58 -41.89 -4.24
C ILE A 5 46.19 -40.46 -4.61
N PHE A 6 46.83 -39.87 -5.62
CA PHE A 6 46.48 -38.53 -6.11
C PHE A 6 45.11 -38.45 -6.80
N ARG A 7 44.65 -39.53 -7.46
CA ARG A 7 43.33 -39.59 -8.11
C ARG A 7 42.14 -39.45 -7.13
N PRO A 8 42.04 -40.24 -6.04
CA PRO A 8 40.94 -40.07 -5.10
C PRO A 8 41.01 -38.73 -4.36
N LEU A 9 42.20 -38.21 -4.10
CA LEU A 9 42.39 -36.90 -3.49
C LEU A 9 41.85 -35.77 -4.37
N ALA A 10 42.14 -35.81 -5.67
CA ALA A 10 41.62 -34.84 -6.63
C ALA A 10 40.09 -34.89 -6.74
N VAL A 11 39.50 -36.09 -6.75
CA VAL A 11 38.03 -36.26 -6.76
C VAL A 11 37.40 -35.72 -5.48
N ALA A 12 38.00 -35.97 -4.32
CA ALA A 12 37.51 -35.47 -3.03
C ALA A 12 37.55 -33.93 -2.95
N ILE A 13 38.62 -33.30 -3.47
CA ILE A 13 38.74 -31.84 -3.51
C ILE A 13 37.67 -31.23 -4.43
N VAL A 14 37.46 -31.81 -5.63
CA VAL A 14 36.41 -31.36 -6.55
C VAL A 14 35.02 -31.52 -5.93
N ALA A 15 34.74 -32.66 -5.31
CA ALA A 15 33.47 -32.90 -4.62
C ALA A 15 33.24 -31.93 -3.45
N ALA A 16 34.27 -31.63 -2.66
CA ALA A 16 34.19 -30.66 -1.56
C ALA A 16 33.94 -29.24 -2.07
N SER A 17 34.58 -28.82 -3.17
CA SER A 17 34.33 -27.52 -3.79
C SER A 17 32.92 -27.39 -4.38
N ALA A 18 32.38 -28.48 -4.95
CA ALA A 18 31.00 -28.52 -5.44
C ALA A 18 29.97 -28.43 -4.29
N LEU A 19 30.25 -29.05 -3.13
CA LEU A 19 29.41 -28.94 -1.94
C LEU A 19 29.45 -27.56 -1.28
N ALA A 20 30.61 -26.88 -1.32
CA ALA A 20 30.76 -25.53 -0.76
C ALA A 20 29.88 -24.48 -1.48
N GLY A 21 29.52 -24.72 -2.74
CA GLY A 21 28.54 -23.89 -3.47
C GLY A 21 27.08 -24.12 -3.02
N CYS A 22 26.73 -25.32 -2.55
CA CYS A 22 25.38 -25.63 -2.05
C CYS A 22 25.13 -25.11 -0.64
N ALA A 23 26.16 -25.09 0.21
CA ALA A 23 26.10 -24.55 1.57
C ALA A 23 26.77 -23.18 1.66
N SER A 24 26.58 -22.35 0.63
CA SER A 24 26.94 -20.94 0.65
C SER A 24 26.18 -20.28 1.80
N THR A 25 26.85 -20.11 2.95
CA THR A 25 26.50 -19.09 3.96
C THR A 25 26.20 -17.83 3.17
N THR A 26 24.97 -17.34 3.23
CA THR A 26 24.47 -16.21 2.45
C THR A 26 24.69 -14.94 3.26
N PRO A 27 25.92 -14.38 3.27
CA PRO A 27 26.31 -13.38 4.27
C PRO A 27 25.60 -12.06 3.98
N ASN A 28 25.24 -11.84 2.71
CA ASN A 28 24.55 -10.66 2.22
C ASN A 28 23.03 -10.69 2.46
N TYR A 29 22.41 -11.88 2.50
CA TYR A 29 20.96 -11.98 2.70
C TYR A 29 20.61 -11.95 4.18
N ASP A 30 21.38 -12.64 5.02
CA ASP A 30 21.15 -12.63 6.48
C ASP A 30 21.41 -11.22 7.07
N ALA A 31 22.46 -10.54 6.61
CA ALA A 31 22.78 -9.17 7.05
C ALA A 31 21.75 -8.11 6.62
N ARG A 32 20.99 -8.35 5.55
CA ARG A 32 19.99 -7.40 5.02
C ARG A 32 18.56 -7.88 5.18
N PHE A 33 18.34 -8.95 5.96
CA PHE A 33 17.01 -9.47 6.20
C PHE A 33 16.12 -8.39 6.84
N GLY A 34 14.95 -8.14 6.23
CA GLY A 34 14.00 -7.14 6.71
C GLY A 34 14.29 -5.69 6.28
N GLU A 35 15.42 -5.41 5.62
CA GLU A 35 15.76 -4.04 5.19
C GLU A 35 14.75 -3.48 4.19
N ALA A 36 14.25 -4.30 3.26
CA ALA A 36 13.20 -3.91 2.33
C ALA A 36 11.89 -3.49 3.04
N VAL A 37 11.52 -4.17 4.13
CA VAL A 37 10.31 -3.83 4.91
C VAL A 37 10.54 -2.56 5.73
N LEU A 38 11.72 -2.40 6.33
CA LEU A 38 12.09 -1.18 7.04
C LEU A 38 12.11 0.03 6.10
N GLN A 39 12.62 -0.15 4.88
CA GLN A 39 12.62 0.89 3.85
C GLN A 39 11.20 1.22 3.39
N ALA A 40 10.37 0.22 3.09
CA ALA A 40 8.98 0.43 2.71
C ALA A 40 8.20 1.16 3.82
N ARG A 41 8.41 0.76 5.09
CA ARG A 41 7.81 1.42 6.25
C ARG A 41 8.27 2.87 6.36
N ALA A 42 9.55 3.17 6.15
CA ALA A 42 10.07 4.54 6.17
C ALA A 42 9.42 5.40 5.09
N LEU A 43 9.26 4.87 3.87
CA LEU A 43 8.59 5.56 2.76
C LEU A 43 7.08 5.75 2.98
N GLN A 44 6.43 4.83 3.69
CA GLN A 44 5.00 4.90 4.02
C GLN A 44 4.72 5.70 5.31
N THR A 45 5.75 6.09 6.06
CA THR A 45 5.59 6.87 7.29
C THR A 45 5.44 8.34 6.94
N ILE A 46 4.22 8.87 7.05
CA ILE A 46 3.89 10.27 6.74
C ILE A 46 4.63 11.25 7.67
N ASN A 47 4.72 10.92 8.97
CA ASN A 47 5.41 11.75 9.95
C ASN A 47 6.16 10.86 10.95
N PRO A 48 7.50 10.77 10.87
CA PRO A 48 8.30 9.95 11.78
C PRO A 48 8.34 10.51 13.22
N ASP A 49 8.10 11.80 13.41
CA ASP A 49 8.10 12.48 14.71
C ASP A 49 6.70 12.58 15.35
N ALA A 50 5.69 11.92 14.77
CA ALA A 50 4.30 11.99 15.25
C ALA A 50 4.14 11.62 16.73
N SER A 51 4.99 10.73 17.26
CA SER A 51 4.97 10.32 18.67
C SER A 51 5.43 11.41 19.65
N LYS A 52 6.16 12.42 19.17
CA LYS A 52 6.61 13.55 19.98
C LYS A 52 5.57 14.66 20.05
N ASN A 53 4.53 14.59 19.22
CA ASN A 53 3.45 15.56 19.24
C ASN A 53 2.57 15.33 20.48
N THR A 54 2.53 16.31 21.38
CA THR A 54 1.68 16.31 22.58
C THR A 54 0.32 16.94 22.34
N ASP A 55 0.10 17.56 21.18
CA ASP A 55 -1.19 18.16 20.85
C ASP A 55 -2.26 17.06 20.87
N PRO A 56 -3.39 17.30 21.57
CA PRO A 56 -4.48 16.36 21.53
C PRO A 56 -4.94 16.21 20.08
N VAL A 57 -5.06 14.97 19.61
CA VAL A 57 -5.60 14.70 18.28
C VAL A 57 -6.98 15.35 18.21
N ALA A 58 -7.12 16.37 17.36
CA ALA A 58 -8.42 16.95 17.04
C ALA A 58 -9.21 15.88 16.28
N GLY A 59 -9.92 15.03 17.03
CA GLY A 59 -10.77 14.00 16.49
C GLY A 59 -11.91 14.58 15.65
N LEU A 60 -12.71 13.70 15.08
CA LEU A 60 -13.92 14.11 14.36
C LEU A 60 -14.94 14.72 15.34
N ASP A 61 -15.44 15.92 15.04
CA ASP A 61 -16.53 16.52 15.81
C ASP A 61 -17.75 15.57 15.86
N GLY A 62 -18.34 15.37 17.04
CA GLY A 62 -19.40 14.37 17.22
C GLY A 62 -20.65 14.63 16.36
N ARG A 63 -20.98 15.90 16.09
CA ARG A 63 -22.09 16.25 15.18
C ARG A 63 -21.69 15.99 13.73
N ALA A 64 -20.46 16.34 13.35
CA ALA A 64 -19.93 16.01 12.03
C ALA A 64 -19.92 14.48 11.79
N ALA A 65 -19.50 13.69 12.78
CA ALA A 65 -19.52 12.23 12.72
C ALA A 65 -20.93 11.67 12.50
N ARG A 66 -21.91 12.15 13.28
CA ARG A 66 -23.31 11.75 13.13
C ARG A 66 -23.86 12.10 11.74
N ASN A 67 -23.57 13.30 11.26
CA ASN A 67 -24.05 13.77 9.96
C ASN A 67 -23.42 12.95 8.82
N ALA A 68 -22.12 12.63 8.91
CA ALA A 68 -21.44 11.78 7.94
C ALA A 68 -22.07 10.38 7.86
N MET A 69 -22.32 9.74 9.00
CA MET A 69 -22.99 8.43 9.05
C MET A 69 -24.43 8.49 8.54
N THR A 70 -25.16 9.55 8.87
CA THR A 70 -26.53 9.77 8.38
C THR A 70 -26.56 9.93 6.86
N ASN A 71 -25.66 10.72 6.29
CA ASN A 71 -25.57 10.93 4.85
C ASN A 71 -25.14 9.65 4.12
N TYR A 72 -24.22 8.87 4.71
CA TYR A 72 -23.84 7.55 4.21
C TYR A 72 -25.05 6.62 4.12
N GLN A 73 -25.85 6.50 5.19
CA GLN A 73 -27.09 5.70 5.15
C GLN A 73 -28.10 6.23 4.14
N LYS A 74 -28.28 7.55 4.03
CA LYS A 74 -29.19 8.15 3.04
C LYS A 74 -28.77 7.85 1.60
N SER A 75 -27.47 7.74 1.30
CA SER A 75 -27.00 7.45 -0.05
C SER A 75 -27.46 6.09 -0.60
N PHE A 76 -27.79 5.13 0.28
CA PHE A 76 -28.34 3.82 -0.12
C PHE A 76 -29.86 3.83 -0.33
N VAL A 77 -30.56 4.83 0.20
CA VAL A 77 -32.03 4.94 0.12
C VAL A 77 -32.45 5.96 -0.94
N ALA A 78 -31.67 7.02 -1.09
CA ALA A 78 -31.82 8.05 -2.12
C ALA A 78 -30.51 8.14 -2.91
N PRO A 79 -30.39 7.41 -4.04
CA PRO A 79 -29.26 7.56 -4.92
C PRO A 79 -29.10 9.05 -5.27
N PRO A 80 -27.92 9.65 -5.06
CA PRO A 80 -27.71 11.04 -5.45
C PRO A 80 -28.03 11.16 -6.94
N PRO A 81 -28.72 12.24 -7.37
CA PRO A 81 -29.05 12.42 -8.77
C PRO A 81 -27.75 12.31 -9.59
N THR A 82 -27.77 11.44 -10.60
CA THR A 82 -26.65 11.23 -11.52
C THR A 82 -26.41 12.53 -12.26
N PHE A 83 -25.54 13.38 -11.72
CA PHE A 83 -24.95 14.60 -12.30
C PHE A 83 -25.89 15.44 -13.20
N SER A 84 -26.18 16.68 -12.80
CA SER A 84 -26.69 17.65 -13.76
C SER A 84 -25.60 17.93 -14.79
N VAL A 85 -25.76 17.38 -16.01
CA VAL A 85 -24.99 17.80 -17.18
C VAL A 85 -25.16 19.32 -17.28
N ILE A 86 -24.09 20.06 -17.04
CA ILE A 86 -24.09 21.49 -17.29
C ILE A 86 -24.22 21.61 -18.81
N ASN A 87 -25.43 21.87 -19.29
CA ASN A 87 -25.68 22.09 -20.72
C ASN A 87 -25.19 23.51 -21.08
N ILE A 88 -23.87 23.68 -21.17
CA ILE A 88 -23.25 24.83 -21.83
C ILE A 88 -23.48 24.65 -23.32
N GLY A 89 -24.66 25.03 -23.80
CA GLY A 89 -25.00 24.90 -25.21
C GLY A 89 -26.49 24.96 -25.54
N GLY A 90 -27.11 26.14 -25.41
CA GLY A 90 -28.21 26.50 -26.29
C GLY A 90 -29.64 26.44 -25.74
N SER A 91 -30.28 27.61 -25.82
CA SER A 91 -31.73 27.91 -25.83
C SER A 91 -32.58 27.67 -24.58
N ILE A 92 -32.88 28.79 -23.92
CA ILE A 92 -34.23 29.27 -23.60
C ILE A 92 -35.39 28.54 -24.32
N ALA A 93 -36.07 27.60 -23.66
CA ALA A 93 -37.44 27.18 -23.94
C ALA A 93 -37.85 26.14 -22.87
N GLY A 94 -38.88 26.32 -22.03
CA GLY A 94 -39.88 27.35 -21.97
C GLY A 94 -40.35 27.54 -20.53
N SER A 95 -40.55 28.80 -20.20
CA SER A 95 -41.53 29.24 -19.22
C SER A 95 -42.87 28.52 -19.43
N GLY A 96 -43.29 27.74 -18.44
CA GLY A 96 -44.64 27.19 -18.32
C GLY A 96 -45.17 27.49 -16.93
N ALA A 97 -45.68 28.71 -16.75
CA ALA A 97 -46.29 29.20 -15.53
C ALA A 97 -47.45 28.29 -15.07
N GLY A 98 -47.43 27.91 -13.80
CA GLY A 98 -48.62 27.38 -13.13
C GLY A 98 -49.62 28.51 -12.90
N ALA A 99 -50.80 28.41 -13.50
CA ALA A 99 -51.99 29.19 -13.17
C ALA A 99 -53.06 28.22 -12.68
N GLY A 100 -53.44 28.38 -11.41
CA GLY A 100 -54.49 27.59 -10.77
C GLY A 100 -55.90 28.05 -11.15
N ASN A 101 -56.81 27.07 -11.24
CA ASN A 101 -58.10 27.05 -10.55
C ASN A 101 -58.55 25.59 -10.43
#